data_AF-A0A0P7K1C1-F1
#
_entry.id   AF-A0A0P7K1C1-F1
#
_cell.length_a   1.000
_cell.length_b   1.000
_cell.length_c   1.000
_cell.angle_alpha   90.00
_cell.angle_beta   90.00
_cell.angle_gamma   90.00
#
_symmetry.space_group_name_H-M   'P 1'
#
loop_
_entity.id
_entity.type
_entity.pdbx_description
1 polymer ?
#
loop_
_entity_poly.entity_id
_entity_poly.type
_entity_poly.pdbx_seq_one_letter_code
_entity_poly.pdbx_strand_id
1 'polypeptide(L)'
;MFKIRAFSLIFICLLTACSLENVVPKEQIQEEKNDENIVVTADGKVTFKIINNIEAPQETVDTIKDEIRKTYDDILQSIHTSYVPSEQITIFLNGEGSQSWGLASRIELAISQDGYYPLVHEMTHSLLGYGDNFGSDHGYFTQEGYAVYMDDQFGKNELYLEKFMKYFIDSDKLIPISKLIDPNQDDAYFRPGLTNLDEVNTLMGMSYTHAASFVKYLIDTYGLEKFEQIYNKKDLANKIEEVYGKGVHEIEMEWLAFINNQKGFTYEEKNLVGFYDFNTIMIRLDPSYFAKE
;
A
#
# COMPACT_ATOMS: atom_id res chain seq x y z
N MET A 1 -101.29 -16.63 1.25
CA MET A 1 -101.37 -15.17 1.12
C MET A 1 -100.88 -14.54 2.42
N PHE A 2 -99.65 -14.03 2.46
CA PHE A 2 -99.24 -13.04 3.45
C PHE A 2 -98.24 -12.09 2.78
N LYS A 3 -98.42 -10.82 3.08
CA LYS A 3 -97.86 -9.63 2.44
C LYS A 3 -97.11 -8.86 3.55
N ILE A 4 -96.19 -7.96 3.15
CA ILE A 4 -95.67 -6.79 3.91
C ILE A 4 -94.53 -7.09 4.90
N ARG A 5 -93.52 -6.25 5.13
CA ARG A 5 -92.77 -5.14 4.47
C ARG A 5 -91.55 -4.91 5.40
N ALA A 6 -90.46 -4.47 4.80
CA ALA A 6 -89.44 -3.51 5.28
C ALA A 6 -89.24 -3.27 6.79
N PHE A 7 -87.97 -3.31 7.26
CA PHE A 7 -87.13 -2.11 7.51
C PHE A 7 -85.72 -2.50 8.03
N SER A 8 -84.70 -1.96 7.34
CA SER A 8 -83.49 -1.28 7.86
C SER A 8 -82.48 -1.90 8.84
N LEU A 9 -81.21 -1.74 8.40
CA LEU A 9 -80.04 -1.22 9.15
C LEU A 9 -79.34 -2.12 10.19
N ILE A 10 -78.10 -2.54 9.91
CA ILE A 10 -76.87 -1.95 10.48
C ILE A 10 -75.62 -2.71 10.02
N PHE A 11 -74.61 -1.90 9.69
CA PHE A 11 -73.20 -2.15 9.43
C PHE A 11 -72.53 -3.01 10.52
N ILE A 12 -71.54 -3.85 10.17
CA ILE A 12 -70.26 -3.99 10.89
C ILE A 12 -69.31 -4.82 10.00
N CYS A 13 -68.16 -4.21 9.70
CA CYS A 13 -66.99 -4.82 9.10
C CYS A 13 -66.42 -5.92 9.99
N LEU A 14 -65.92 -7.02 9.40
CA LEU A 14 -64.69 -7.67 9.87
C LEU A 14 -63.94 -8.29 8.68
N LEU A 15 -62.69 -7.87 8.57
CA LEU A 15 -61.64 -8.34 7.66
C LEU A 15 -61.15 -9.73 8.05
N THR A 16 -60.67 -10.49 7.06
CA THR A 16 -59.54 -11.47 7.04
C THR A 16 -59.74 -12.33 5.77
N ALA A 17 -59.02 -12.11 4.65
CA ALA A 17 -57.59 -12.27 4.36
C ALA A 17 -57.06 -13.71 4.54
N CYS A 18 -56.84 -14.38 3.40
CA CYS A 18 -55.83 -15.41 3.09
C CYS A 18 -56.03 -15.77 1.60
N SER A 19 -55.42 -15.05 0.64
CA SER A 19 -54.10 -15.30 0.03
C SER A 19 -54.04 -16.59 -0.81
N LEU A 20 -54.23 -16.42 -2.13
CA LEU A 20 -53.82 -17.35 -3.19
C LEU A 20 -52.32 -17.15 -3.46
N GLU A 21 -51.52 -18.20 -3.29
CA GLU A 21 -50.14 -18.25 -3.74
C GLU A 21 -50.09 -18.42 -5.27
N ASN A 22 -49.69 -17.37 -5.98
CA ASN A 22 -49.19 -17.47 -7.33
C ASN A 22 -47.67 -17.65 -7.27
N VAL A 23 -47.20 -18.81 -7.70
CA VAL A 23 -45.77 -19.12 -7.87
C VAL A 23 -45.25 -18.37 -9.10
N VAL A 24 -44.41 -17.37 -8.87
CA VAL A 24 -43.63 -16.69 -9.92
C VAL A 24 -42.38 -17.54 -10.20
N PRO A 25 -42.04 -17.86 -11.47
CA PRO A 25 -40.81 -18.58 -11.77
C PRO A 25 -39.59 -17.72 -11.42
N LYS A 26 -38.67 -18.27 -10.62
CA LYS A 26 -37.32 -17.72 -10.45
C LYS A 26 -36.59 -17.86 -11.78
N GLU A 27 -36.45 -16.76 -12.51
CA GLU A 27 -35.33 -16.58 -13.43
C GLU A 27 -34.04 -16.81 -12.64
N GLN A 28 -33.38 -17.93 -12.92
CA GLN A 28 -31.97 -18.09 -12.61
C GLN A 28 -31.23 -17.14 -13.54
N ILE A 29 -30.96 -15.93 -13.05
CA ILE A 29 -29.83 -15.15 -13.52
C ILE A 29 -28.60 -15.97 -13.11
N GLN A 30 -28.12 -16.82 -14.02
CA GLN A 30 -26.71 -17.16 -14.02
C GLN A 30 -26.00 -15.84 -14.31
N GLU A 31 -25.37 -15.25 -13.29
CA GLU A 31 -24.32 -14.26 -13.52
C GLU A 31 -23.30 -14.92 -14.44
N GLU A 32 -23.26 -14.52 -15.70
CA GLU A 32 -22.07 -14.70 -16.53
C GLU A 32 -20.92 -14.10 -15.73
N LYS A 33 -20.02 -14.96 -15.25
CA LYS A 33 -18.77 -14.54 -14.64
C LYS A 33 -18.06 -13.65 -15.66
N ASN A 34 -18.00 -12.35 -15.37
CA ASN A 34 -17.17 -11.39 -16.09
C ASN A 34 -15.69 -11.85 -16.04
N ASP A 35 -15.27 -12.61 -17.05
CA ASP A 35 -13.87 -12.93 -17.34
C ASP A 35 -13.05 -11.68 -17.72
N GLU A 36 -13.72 -10.53 -17.89
CA GLU A 36 -13.09 -9.28 -18.32
C GLU A 36 -12.08 -8.71 -17.32
N ASN A 37 -12.22 -8.99 -16.01
CA ASN A 37 -11.38 -8.39 -14.95
C ASN A 37 -10.31 -9.34 -14.40
N ILE A 38 -9.75 -10.17 -15.29
CA ILE A 38 -8.71 -11.15 -14.97
C ILE A 38 -7.43 -10.83 -15.76
N VAL A 39 -6.29 -10.95 -15.11
CA VAL A 39 -4.97 -10.92 -15.75
C VAL A 39 -4.23 -12.20 -15.38
N VAL A 40 -3.92 -13.02 -16.38
CA VAL A 40 -3.01 -14.17 -16.22
C VAL A 40 -1.61 -13.72 -16.63
N THR A 41 -0.61 -14.01 -15.80
CA THR A 41 0.79 -13.67 -16.10
C THR A 41 1.30 -14.43 -17.31
N ALA A 42 2.33 -13.88 -17.97
CA ALA A 42 2.87 -14.46 -19.20
C ALA A 42 3.39 -15.91 -19.01
N ASP A 43 3.90 -16.22 -17.82
CA ASP A 43 4.34 -17.56 -17.44
C ASP A 43 3.22 -18.47 -16.91
N GLY A 44 1.99 -17.94 -16.78
CA GLY A 44 0.81 -18.67 -16.33
C GLY A 44 0.81 -19.04 -14.84
N LYS A 45 1.77 -18.55 -14.03
CA LYS A 45 1.89 -18.94 -12.61
C LYS A 45 0.95 -18.17 -11.68
N VAL A 46 0.62 -16.92 -11.99
CA VAL A 46 -0.21 -16.07 -11.14
C VAL A 46 -1.38 -15.52 -11.94
N THR A 47 -2.56 -15.52 -11.32
CA THR A 47 -3.78 -14.91 -11.85
C THR A 47 -4.23 -13.78 -10.93
N PHE A 48 -4.29 -12.57 -11.46
CA PHE A 48 -4.87 -11.42 -10.79
C PHE A 48 -6.35 -11.30 -11.13
N LYS A 49 -7.20 -11.16 -10.11
CA LYS A 49 -8.62 -10.86 -10.27
C LYS A 49 -8.92 -9.48 -9.70
N ILE A 50 -9.52 -8.60 -10.49
CA ILE A 50 -9.87 -7.24 -10.07
C ILE A 50 -11.35 -7.16 -9.68
N ILE A 51 -11.63 -6.64 -8.49
CA ILE A 51 -12.97 -6.33 -7.99
C ILE A 51 -13.09 -4.81 -7.85
N ASN A 52 -13.90 -4.20 -8.72
CA ASN A 52 -14.07 -2.75 -8.80
C ASN A 52 -15.23 -2.29 -7.91
N ASN A 53 -14.99 -2.09 -6.61
CA ASN A 53 -16.05 -1.72 -5.65
C ASN A 53 -16.55 -0.28 -5.82
N ILE A 54 -15.79 0.57 -6.51
CA ILE A 54 -16.12 1.99 -6.70
C ILE A 54 -16.70 2.30 -8.08
N GLU A 55 -16.96 1.28 -8.89
CA GLU A 55 -17.46 1.45 -10.26
C GLU A 55 -16.58 2.40 -11.09
N ALA A 56 -15.25 2.34 -10.89
CA ALA A 56 -14.28 3.10 -11.67
C ALA A 56 -14.46 2.84 -13.18
N PRO A 57 -14.18 3.83 -14.04
CA PRO A 57 -14.26 3.64 -15.49
C PRO A 57 -13.46 2.43 -15.98
N GLN A 58 -13.93 1.77 -17.04
CA GLN A 58 -13.25 0.60 -17.60
C GLN A 58 -11.81 0.91 -18.02
N GLU A 59 -11.55 2.14 -18.51
CA GLU A 59 -10.20 2.62 -18.83
C GLU A 59 -9.25 2.59 -17.62
N THR A 60 -9.73 2.91 -16.41
CA THR A 60 -8.95 2.80 -15.17
C THR A 60 -8.62 1.34 -14.88
N VAL A 61 -9.60 0.45 -15.02
CA VAL A 61 -9.41 -0.99 -14.80
C VAL A 61 -8.41 -1.56 -15.82
N ASP A 62 -8.51 -1.18 -17.08
CA ASP A 62 -7.61 -1.66 -18.13
C ASP A 62 -6.19 -1.10 -17.95
N THR A 63 -6.06 0.15 -17.51
CA THR A 63 -4.77 0.74 -17.13
C THR A 63 -4.11 -0.05 -15.99
N ILE A 64 -4.88 -0.48 -14.98
CA ILE A 64 -4.37 -1.34 -13.89
C ILE A 64 -3.94 -2.69 -14.45
N LYS A 65 -4.72 -3.31 -15.34
CA LYS A 65 -4.34 -4.59 -15.96
C LYS A 65 -3.03 -4.49 -16.73
N ASP A 66 -2.83 -3.41 -17.47
CA ASP A 66 -1.60 -3.19 -18.24
C ASP A 66 -0.40 -2.93 -17.33
N GLU A 67 -0.60 -2.22 -16.22
CA GLU A 67 0.43 -2.05 -15.21
C GLU A 67 0.82 -3.40 -14.58
N ILE A 68 -0.14 -4.24 -14.18
CA ILE A 68 0.12 -5.61 -13.67
C ILE A 68 0.97 -6.40 -14.66
N ARG A 69 0.61 -6.39 -15.94
CA ARG A 69 1.34 -7.13 -16.99
C ARG A 69 2.76 -6.64 -17.16
N LYS A 70 2.98 -5.33 -17.02
CA LYS A 70 4.29 -4.71 -17.19
C LYS A 70 5.19 -5.00 -15.99
N THR A 71 4.67 -4.84 -14.77
CA THR A 71 5.50 -4.80 -13.56
C THR A 71 5.65 -6.16 -12.87
N TYR A 72 4.82 -7.15 -13.20
CA TYR A 72 4.91 -8.49 -12.60
C TYR A 72 6.31 -9.11 -12.74
N ASP A 73 6.85 -9.13 -13.97
CA ASP A 73 8.17 -9.72 -14.23
C ASP A 73 9.28 -8.85 -13.62
N ASP A 74 9.14 -7.52 -13.70
CA ASP A 74 10.10 -6.57 -13.11
C ASP A 74 10.23 -6.80 -11.60
N ILE A 75 9.13 -7.03 -10.89
CA ILE A 75 9.13 -7.33 -9.44
C ILE A 75 9.67 -8.73 -9.17
N LEU A 76 9.15 -9.77 -9.83
CA LEU A 76 9.51 -11.14 -9.49
C LEU A 76 10.99 -11.46 -9.80
N GLN A 77 11.59 -10.75 -10.76
CA GLN A 77 12.98 -10.92 -11.16
C GLN A 77 13.93 -9.94 -10.45
N SER A 78 13.42 -9.04 -9.61
CA SER A 78 14.23 -8.00 -8.98
C SER A 78 15.14 -8.56 -7.89
N ILE A 79 14.65 -9.47 -7.05
CA ILE A 79 15.46 -10.18 -6.04
C ILE A 79 15.01 -11.62 -5.93
N HIS A 80 15.92 -12.52 -5.59
CA HIS A 80 15.54 -13.89 -5.28
C HIS A 80 15.14 -14.02 -3.81
N THR A 81 13.90 -14.41 -3.58
CA THR A 81 13.42 -14.79 -2.25
C THR A 81 13.06 -16.26 -2.26
N SER A 82 13.00 -16.88 -1.08
CA SER A 82 12.46 -18.24 -0.93
C SER A 82 10.92 -18.26 -0.93
N TYR A 83 10.27 -17.10 -1.05
CA TYR A 83 8.83 -16.98 -1.03
C TYR A 83 8.24 -17.41 -2.37
N VAL A 84 7.09 -18.07 -2.32
CA VAL A 84 6.32 -18.46 -3.50
C VAL A 84 5.02 -17.67 -3.48
N PRO A 85 4.77 -16.80 -4.46
CA PRO A 85 3.51 -16.05 -4.57
C PRO A 85 2.29 -16.96 -4.60
N SER A 86 1.14 -16.42 -4.18
CA SER A 86 -0.13 -17.11 -4.40
C SER A 86 -0.42 -17.24 -5.89
N GLU A 87 -0.92 -18.41 -6.32
CA GLU A 87 -1.39 -18.62 -7.70
C GLU A 87 -2.55 -17.68 -8.07
N GLN A 88 -3.28 -17.16 -7.07
CA GLN A 88 -4.37 -16.21 -7.27
C GLN A 88 -4.29 -15.03 -6.30
N ILE A 89 -4.21 -13.83 -6.84
CA ILE A 89 -4.21 -12.57 -6.09
C ILE A 89 -5.47 -11.77 -6.47
N THR A 90 -6.28 -11.39 -5.48
CA THR A 90 -7.46 -10.55 -5.74
C THR A 90 -7.16 -9.09 -5.39
N ILE A 91 -7.31 -8.20 -6.35
CA ILE A 91 -7.14 -6.75 -6.20
C ILE A 91 -8.52 -6.11 -6.03
N PHE A 92 -8.70 -5.34 -4.97
CA PHE A 92 -9.93 -4.60 -4.68
C PHE A 92 -9.70 -3.12 -4.90
N LEU A 93 -10.48 -2.51 -5.79
CA LEU A 93 -10.45 -1.07 -6.02
C LEU A 93 -11.46 -0.41 -5.10
N ASN A 94 -10.97 0.37 -4.15
CA ASN A 94 -11.76 1.05 -3.14
C ASN A 94 -11.60 2.57 -3.25
N GLY A 95 -12.53 3.29 -2.63
CA GLY A 95 -12.58 4.74 -2.70
C GLY A 95 -11.71 5.41 -1.66
N GLU A 96 -11.63 6.73 -1.77
CA GLU A 96 -10.97 7.60 -0.80
C GLU A 96 -11.47 7.33 0.62
N GLY A 97 -10.52 7.22 1.57
CA GLY A 97 -10.80 6.85 2.97
C GLY A 97 -10.53 5.39 3.32
N SER A 98 -10.22 4.54 2.34
CA SER A 98 -9.61 3.22 2.57
C SER A 98 -8.09 3.32 2.63
N GLN A 99 -7.42 2.32 3.20
CA GLN A 99 -5.96 2.19 3.16
C GLN A 99 -5.56 1.13 2.14
N SER A 100 -4.53 1.41 1.34
CA SER A 100 -3.92 0.39 0.48
C SER A 100 -3.04 -0.55 1.29
N TRP A 101 -3.07 -1.84 0.95
CA TRP A 101 -2.19 -2.85 1.53
C TRP A 101 -2.16 -4.11 0.67
N GLY A 102 -1.02 -4.82 0.69
CA GLY A 102 -0.80 -6.09 0.00
C GLY A 102 -0.51 -7.25 0.94
N LEU A 103 -1.27 -8.34 0.78
CA LEU A 103 -1.06 -9.65 1.41
C LEU A 103 -0.91 -10.75 0.34
N ALA A 104 -0.60 -11.97 0.76
CA ALA A 104 -0.31 -13.12 -0.11
C ALA A 104 -1.26 -13.29 -1.31
N SER A 105 -2.56 -13.14 -1.09
CA SER A 105 -3.60 -13.39 -2.10
C SER A 105 -4.60 -12.24 -2.23
N ARG A 106 -4.30 -11.07 -1.64
CA ARG A 106 -5.22 -9.94 -1.57
C ARG A 106 -4.47 -8.62 -1.56
N ILE A 107 -4.88 -7.71 -2.43
CA ILE A 107 -4.42 -6.32 -2.45
C ILE A 107 -5.64 -5.42 -2.34
N GLU A 108 -5.63 -4.49 -1.39
CA GLU A 108 -6.54 -3.33 -1.40
C GLU A 108 -5.83 -2.16 -2.04
N LEU A 109 -6.50 -1.49 -2.98
CA LEU A 109 -6.03 -0.23 -3.55
C LEU A 109 -7.06 0.85 -3.24
N ALA A 110 -6.66 1.80 -2.41
CA ALA A 110 -7.39 3.06 -2.24
C ALA A 110 -7.04 3.98 -3.42
N ILE A 111 -8.03 4.26 -4.27
CA ILE A 111 -7.89 5.18 -5.39
C ILE A 111 -8.28 6.57 -4.90
N SER A 112 -7.34 7.50 -4.96
CA SER A 112 -7.55 8.91 -4.60
C SER A 112 -8.36 9.66 -5.66
N GLN A 113 -8.78 10.88 -5.35
CA GLN A 113 -9.57 11.71 -6.29
C GLN A 113 -8.83 12.07 -7.58
N ASP A 114 -7.51 12.21 -7.51
CA ASP A 114 -6.64 12.45 -8.66
C ASP A 114 -6.24 11.16 -9.39
N GLY A 115 -6.77 10.01 -8.96
CA GLY A 115 -6.56 8.71 -9.60
C GLY A 115 -5.25 8.01 -9.22
N TYR A 116 -4.55 8.48 -8.20
CA TYR A 116 -3.37 7.83 -7.64
C TYR A 116 -3.74 6.53 -6.90
N TYR A 117 -2.88 5.53 -7.04
CA TYR A 117 -2.91 4.27 -6.27
C TYR A 117 -1.52 3.62 -6.28
N PRO A 118 -1.07 2.96 -5.19
CA PRO A 118 0.28 2.42 -5.08
C PRO A 118 0.37 0.94 -5.51
N LEU A 119 -0.04 0.61 -6.75
CA LEU A 119 -0.14 -0.79 -7.19
C LEU A 119 1.20 -1.53 -7.11
N VAL A 120 2.29 -0.94 -7.61
CA VAL A 120 3.62 -1.57 -7.62
C VAL A 120 4.13 -1.83 -6.21
N HIS A 121 3.92 -0.88 -5.29
CA HIS A 121 4.24 -1.05 -3.88
C HIS A 121 3.53 -2.28 -3.29
N GLU A 122 2.20 -2.37 -3.43
CA GLU A 122 1.45 -3.47 -2.82
C GLU A 122 1.70 -4.82 -3.52
N MET A 123 1.91 -4.82 -4.84
CA MET A 123 2.30 -6.01 -5.58
C MET A 123 3.68 -6.52 -5.11
N THR A 124 4.60 -5.63 -4.74
CA THR A 124 5.92 -6.03 -4.22
C THR A 124 5.76 -6.90 -2.97
N HIS A 125 4.89 -6.49 -2.03
CA HIS A 125 4.58 -7.30 -0.84
C HIS A 125 3.99 -8.66 -1.20
N SER A 126 2.99 -8.68 -2.08
CA SER A 126 2.32 -9.93 -2.47
C SER A 126 3.21 -10.90 -3.27
N LEU A 127 4.21 -10.40 -4.02
CA LEU A 127 5.05 -11.22 -4.89
C LEU A 127 6.38 -11.62 -4.26
N LEU A 128 6.96 -10.81 -3.37
CA LEU A 128 8.26 -11.10 -2.76
C LEU A 128 8.13 -11.62 -1.32
N GLY A 129 6.95 -11.48 -0.73
CA GLY A 129 6.62 -11.90 0.61
C GLY A 129 7.00 -10.85 1.65
N TYR A 130 6.23 -10.81 2.74
CA TYR A 130 6.40 -9.88 3.85
C TYR A 130 6.54 -10.68 5.14
N GLY A 131 7.56 -10.47 5.96
CA GLY A 131 7.81 -11.21 7.20
C GLY A 131 7.75 -12.74 7.06
N ASP A 132 7.45 -13.43 8.16
CA ASP A 132 6.97 -14.82 8.15
C ASP A 132 5.42 -14.82 8.11
N ASN A 133 4.81 -14.91 6.92
CA ASN A 133 3.36 -14.81 6.67
C ASN A 133 2.73 -13.42 6.91
N PHE A 134 3.35 -12.37 6.37
CA PHE A 134 2.86 -11.00 6.39
C PHE A 134 2.79 -10.39 7.80
N GLY A 135 3.69 -10.85 8.69
CA GLY A 135 3.90 -10.33 10.04
C GLY A 135 5.01 -9.26 10.12
N SER A 136 5.09 -8.59 11.26
CA SER A 136 6.09 -7.54 11.54
C SER A 136 7.35 -8.05 12.25
N ASP A 137 7.49 -9.35 12.45
CA ASP A 137 8.56 -9.95 13.24
C ASP A 137 9.96 -9.85 12.59
N HIS A 138 10.01 -9.45 11.32
CA HIS A 138 11.25 -9.17 10.56
C HIS A 138 11.52 -7.66 10.46
N GLY A 139 10.71 -6.82 11.10
CA GLY A 139 10.75 -5.37 11.04
C GLY A 139 10.28 -4.81 9.69
N TYR A 140 9.98 -3.51 9.64
CA TYR A 140 9.38 -2.88 8.46
C TYR A 140 10.40 -2.40 7.42
N PHE A 141 11.62 -2.09 7.86
CA PHE A 141 12.58 -1.28 7.11
C PHE A 141 12.85 -1.77 5.69
N THR A 142 13.30 -3.01 5.52
CA THR A 142 13.62 -3.54 4.18
C THR A 142 12.36 -3.83 3.37
N GLN A 143 11.23 -4.07 4.02
CA GLN A 143 9.97 -4.44 3.37
C GLN A 143 9.31 -3.21 2.75
N GLU A 144 9.05 -2.18 3.57
CA GLU A 144 8.48 -0.91 3.11
C GLU A 144 9.48 -0.15 2.25
N GLY A 145 10.76 -0.11 2.65
CA GLY A 145 11.80 0.58 1.89
C GLY A 145 11.99 0.00 0.48
N TYR A 146 11.96 -1.33 0.35
CA TYR A 146 12.07 -1.95 -0.98
C TYR A 146 10.79 -1.80 -1.81
N ALA A 147 9.61 -1.90 -1.20
CA ALA A 147 8.35 -1.67 -1.92
C ALA A 147 8.25 -0.24 -2.47
N VAL A 148 8.69 0.77 -1.72
CA VAL A 148 8.79 2.16 -2.20
C VAL A 148 9.89 2.33 -3.25
N TYR A 149 11.04 1.65 -3.11
CA TYR A 149 12.05 1.62 -4.16
C TYR A 149 11.49 1.05 -5.48
N MET A 150 10.75 -0.04 -5.43
CA MET A 150 10.12 -0.64 -6.61
C MET A 150 9.08 0.31 -7.23
N ASP A 151 8.30 1.00 -6.41
CA ASP A 151 7.35 2.02 -6.87
C ASP A 151 8.06 3.24 -7.51
N ASP A 152 9.22 3.66 -6.98
CA ASP A 152 10.04 4.71 -7.61
C ASP A 152 10.61 4.27 -8.98
N GLN A 153 10.97 2.98 -9.14
CA GLN A 153 11.54 2.47 -10.38
C GLN A 153 10.48 2.16 -11.46
N PHE A 154 9.33 1.62 -11.07
CA PHE A 154 8.36 1.05 -12.00
C PHE A 154 6.94 1.60 -11.86
N GLY A 155 6.67 2.34 -10.79
CA GLY A 155 5.42 3.05 -10.58
C GLY A 155 5.27 4.25 -11.50
N LYS A 156 4.13 4.93 -11.37
CA LYS A 156 3.73 6.02 -12.27
C LYS A 156 4.25 7.40 -11.87
N ASN A 157 4.66 7.56 -10.62
CA ASN A 157 4.92 8.86 -10.03
C ASN A 157 6.39 8.97 -9.61
N GLU A 158 6.97 10.14 -9.83
CA GLU A 158 8.31 10.45 -9.32
C GLU A 158 8.20 10.72 -7.81
N LEU A 159 8.91 9.92 -7.01
CA LEU A 159 8.83 10.02 -5.55
C LEU A 159 9.83 11.02 -4.94
N TYR A 160 10.80 11.51 -5.73
CA TYR A 160 11.80 12.51 -5.32
C TYR A 160 12.54 12.16 -4.02
N LEU A 161 12.84 10.86 -3.79
CA LEU A 161 13.38 10.33 -2.54
C LEU A 161 14.61 11.11 -2.04
N GLU A 162 15.63 11.31 -2.88
CA GLU A 162 16.84 12.02 -2.49
C GLU A 162 16.61 13.50 -2.19
N LYS A 163 15.63 14.15 -2.85
CA LYS A 163 15.33 15.57 -2.60
C LYS A 163 14.59 15.75 -1.29
N PHE A 164 13.67 14.84 -0.95
CA PHE A 164 13.07 14.79 0.38
C PHE A 164 14.11 14.52 1.45
N MET A 165 15.00 13.53 1.24
CA MET A 165 16.07 13.26 2.18
C MET A 165 17.01 14.46 2.38
N LYS A 166 17.40 15.14 1.30
CA LYS A 166 18.18 16.38 1.36
C LYS A 166 17.46 17.42 2.20
N TYR A 167 16.15 17.56 2.01
CA TYR A 167 15.33 18.49 2.77
C TYR A 167 15.22 18.14 4.26
N PHE A 168 15.08 16.86 4.61
CA PHE A 168 15.02 16.40 6.00
C PHE A 168 16.34 16.69 6.73
N ILE A 169 17.47 16.47 6.07
CA ILE A 169 18.80 16.83 6.60
C ILE A 169 18.89 18.35 6.82
N ASP A 170 18.56 19.14 5.80
CA ASP A 170 18.66 20.61 5.86
C ASP A 170 17.72 21.23 6.91
N SER A 171 16.67 20.51 7.30
CA SER A 171 15.65 20.95 8.27
C SER A 171 15.85 20.38 9.68
N ASP A 172 16.93 19.63 9.93
CA ASP A 172 17.19 18.92 11.19
C ASP A 172 16.03 17.96 11.58
N LYS A 173 15.50 17.25 10.57
CA LYS A 173 14.38 16.29 10.66
C LYS A 173 14.76 14.89 10.17
N LEU A 174 16.04 14.54 10.30
CA LEU A 174 16.53 13.21 9.98
C LEU A 174 16.10 12.21 11.06
N ILE A 175 15.48 11.10 10.65
CA ILE A 175 15.22 9.95 11.51
C ILE A 175 16.44 9.02 11.44
N PRO A 176 17.12 8.73 12.57
CA PRO A 176 18.26 7.82 12.56
C PRO A 176 17.86 6.42 12.08
N ILE A 177 18.67 5.82 11.20
CA ILE A 177 18.41 4.47 10.67
C ILE A 177 18.34 3.44 11.81
N SER A 178 19.11 3.62 12.89
CA SER A 178 19.06 2.73 14.06
C SER A 178 17.66 2.58 14.65
N LYS A 179 16.84 3.64 14.64
CA LYS A 179 15.45 3.59 15.13
C LYS A 179 14.49 2.92 14.17
N LEU A 180 14.76 3.00 12.87
CA LEU A 180 13.91 2.39 11.85
C LEU A 180 14.17 0.89 11.68
N ILE A 181 15.30 0.38 12.15
CA ILE A 181 15.65 -1.05 12.10
C ILE A 181 15.55 -1.76 13.46
N ASP A 182 15.33 -1.02 14.55
CA ASP A 182 15.15 -1.60 15.87
C ASP A 182 13.71 -2.12 16.02
N PRO A 183 13.50 -3.45 16.15
CA PRO A 183 12.16 -4.04 16.27
C PRO A 183 11.40 -3.63 17.54
N ASN A 184 12.06 -2.95 18.50
CA ASN A 184 11.40 -2.41 19.68
C ASN A 184 10.91 -0.96 19.48
N GLN A 185 11.30 -0.32 18.38
CA GLN A 185 11.03 1.09 18.10
C GLN A 185 10.36 1.32 16.75
N ASP A 186 10.57 0.45 15.76
CA ASP A 186 10.15 0.66 14.37
C ASP A 186 8.63 0.83 14.20
N ASP A 187 7.80 0.17 15.00
CA ASP A 187 6.35 0.40 15.06
C ASP A 187 6.00 1.89 15.29
N ALA A 188 6.77 2.62 16.10
CA ALA A 188 6.52 4.04 16.37
C ALA A 188 6.74 4.95 15.16
N TYR A 189 7.34 4.42 14.08
CA TYR A 189 7.68 5.13 12.85
C TYR A 189 6.83 4.66 11.68
N PHE A 190 6.73 3.35 11.47
CA PHE A 190 5.98 2.77 10.35
C PHE A 190 4.49 2.59 10.66
N ARG A 191 4.09 2.51 11.93
CA ARG A 191 2.69 2.39 12.38
C ARG A 191 2.43 3.26 13.62
N PRO A 192 2.68 4.57 13.54
CA PRO A 192 2.69 5.44 14.71
C PRO A 192 1.33 5.47 15.41
N GLY A 193 1.31 5.24 16.72
CA GLY A 193 0.13 5.30 17.57
C GLY A 193 -0.37 6.72 17.89
N LEU A 194 -0.26 7.65 16.94
CA LEU A 194 -0.66 9.05 17.10
C LEU A 194 -2.17 9.23 16.83
N THR A 195 -2.78 10.24 17.46
CA THR A 195 -4.22 10.51 17.29
C THR A 195 -4.54 11.40 16.08
N ASN A 196 -3.56 12.20 15.64
CA ASN A 196 -3.72 13.08 14.49
C ASN A 196 -3.29 12.33 13.21
N LEU A 197 -4.23 12.12 12.29
CA LEU A 197 -3.98 11.36 11.07
C LEU A 197 -2.95 12.02 10.14
N ASP A 198 -2.88 13.35 10.11
CA ASP A 198 -1.88 14.06 9.30
C ASP A 198 -0.48 13.82 9.85
N GLU A 199 -0.33 13.78 11.18
CA GLU A 199 0.94 13.46 11.85
C GLU A 199 1.33 11.99 11.64
N VAL A 200 0.36 11.07 11.73
CA VAL A 200 0.55 9.64 11.40
C VAL A 200 1.10 9.50 9.98
N ASN A 201 0.40 10.08 9.01
CA ASN A 201 0.75 9.96 7.60
C ASN A 201 2.09 10.64 7.29
N THR A 202 2.37 11.80 7.91
CA THR A 202 3.64 12.49 7.72
C THR A 202 4.80 11.68 8.27
N LEU A 203 4.71 11.18 9.51
CA LEU A 203 5.79 10.39 10.12
C LEU A 203 6.00 9.06 9.40
N MET A 204 4.92 8.37 9.02
CA MET A 204 4.98 7.15 8.23
C MET A 204 5.63 7.42 6.86
N GLY A 205 5.19 8.45 6.14
CA GLY A 205 5.77 8.86 4.86
C GLY A 205 7.25 9.24 4.95
N MET A 206 7.66 9.92 6.02
CA MET A 206 9.08 10.15 6.31
C MET A 206 9.84 8.85 6.48
N SER A 207 9.33 7.93 7.30
CA SER A 207 9.97 6.64 7.60
C SER A 207 10.16 5.79 6.33
N TYR A 208 9.13 5.77 5.47
CA TYR A 208 9.15 5.11 4.17
C TYR A 208 10.19 5.75 3.24
N THR A 209 10.27 7.08 3.21
CA THR A 209 11.25 7.82 2.40
C THR A 209 12.69 7.55 2.86
N HIS A 210 12.94 7.53 4.18
CA HIS A 210 14.26 7.19 4.73
C HIS A 210 14.65 5.76 4.36
N ALA A 211 13.75 4.81 4.60
CA ALA A 211 13.99 3.41 4.27
C ALA A 211 14.27 3.21 2.78
N ALA A 212 13.43 3.78 1.91
CA ALA A 212 13.57 3.65 0.46
C ALA A 212 14.85 4.27 -0.08
N SER A 213 15.19 5.49 0.36
CA SER A 213 16.42 6.16 -0.07
C SER A 213 17.66 5.41 0.41
N PHE A 214 17.65 4.86 1.63
CA PHE A 214 18.75 4.05 2.14
C PHE A 214 18.87 2.72 1.39
N VAL A 215 17.76 2.02 1.16
CA VAL A 215 17.70 0.78 0.35
C VAL A 215 18.22 1.03 -1.06
N LYS A 216 17.77 2.10 -1.71
CA LYS A 216 18.28 2.54 -3.01
C LYS A 216 19.79 2.75 -2.99
N TYR A 217 20.31 3.45 -1.99
CA TYR A 217 21.74 3.64 -1.83
C TYR A 217 22.51 2.33 -1.66
N LEU A 218 21.97 1.38 -0.87
CA LEU A 218 22.57 0.06 -0.72
C LEU A 218 22.67 -0.66 -2.06
N ILE A 219 21.58 -0.69 -2.83
CA ILE A 219 21.52 -1.35 -4.12
C ILE A 219 22.47 -0.68 -5.12
N ASP A 220 22.40 0.64 -5.25
CA ASP A 220 23.19 1.40 -6.23
C ASP A 220 24.70 1.35 -5.92
N THR A 221 25.09 1.28 -4.64
CA THR A 221 26.50 1.31 -4.21
C THR A 221 27.11 -0.09 -4.09
N TYR A 222 26.35 -1.04 -3.54
CA TYR A 222 26.86 -2.35 -3.14
C TYR A 222 26.28 -3.51 -3.95
N GLY A 223 25.29 -3.23 -4.79
CA GLY A 223 24.66 -4.21 -5.67
C GLY A 223 23.48 -4.93 -5.03
N LEU A 224 22.55 -5.30 -5.91
CA LEU A 224 21.31 -6.00 -5.59
C LEU A 224 21.55 -7.35 -4.89
N GLU A 225 22.59 -8.09 -5.29
CA GLU A 225 22.95 -9.39 -4.68
C GLU A 225 23.26 -9.30 -3.18
N LYS A 226 23.81 -8.17 -2.73
CA LYS A 226 24.01 -7.93 -1.30
C LYS A 226 22.73 -7.53 -0.60
N PHE A 227 21.93 -6.67 -1.23
CA PHE A 227 20.64 -6.28 -0.68
C PHE A 227 19.70 -7.48 -0.46
N GLU A 228 19.64 -8.40 -1.42
CA GLU A 228 18.84 -9.64 -1.34
C GLU A 228 19.13 -10.43 -0.05
N GLN A 229 20.38 -10.44 0.42
CA GLN A 229 20.78 -11.19 1.63
C GLN A 229 20.25 -10.59 2.93
N ILE A 230 19.88 -9.30 2.93
CA ILE A 230 19.30 -8.60 4.08
C ILE A 230 17.78 -8.40 3.97
N TYR A 231 17.21 -8.57 2.78
CA TYR A 231 15.77 -8.40 2.56
C TYR A 231 14.96 -9.36 3.43
N ASN A 232 13.97 -8.79 4.14
CA ASN A 232 13.06 -9.53 5.01
C ASN A 232 13.80 -10.46 5.99
N LYS A 233 14.87 -9.97 6.63
CA LYS A 233 15.63 -10.71 7.66
C LYS A 233 15.42 -10.10 9.05
N LYS A 234 15.27 -10.98 10.05
CA LYS A 234 15.40 -10.62 11.46
C LYS A 234 16.82 -10.14 11.76
N ASP A 235 16.96 -9.39 12.85
CA ASP A 235 18.25 -8.92 13.34
C ASP A 235 19.05 -8.14 12.27
N LEU A 236 18.36 -7.19 11.65
CA LEU A 236 18.81 -6.48 10.46
C LEU A 236 20.14 -5.76 10.68
N ALA A 237 20.39 -5.22 11.88
CA ALA A 237 21.65 -4.55 12.20
C ALA A 237 22.85 -5.49 12.06
N ASN A 238 22.79 -6.67 12.69
CA ASN A 238 23.82 -7.68 12.57
C ASN A 238 23.93 -8.22 11.14
N LYS A 239 22.79 -8.37 10.44
CA LYS A 239 22.79 -8.86 9.06
C LYS A 239 23.43 -7.89 8.07
N ILE A 240 23.23 -6.58 8.28
CA ILE A 240 23.93 -5.53 7.53
C ILE A 240 25.44 -5.63 7.77
N GLU A 241 25.88 -5.74 9.03
CA GLU A 241 27.31 -5.87 9.33
C GLU A 241 27.93 -7.10 8.69
N GLU A 242 27.24 -8.25 8.73
CA GLU A 242 27.68 -9.50 8.07
C GLU A 242 27.87 -9.34 6.55
N VAL A 243 26.89 -8.74 5.87
CA VAL A 243 26.85 -8.68 4.39
C VAL A 243 27.72 -7.56 3.81
N TYR A 244 27.76 -6.41 4.48
CA TYR A 244 28.48 -5.23 4.01
C TYR A 244 29.86 -5.07 4.65
N GLY A 245 30.14 -5.77 5.76
CA GLY A 245 31.40 -5.65 6.51
C GLY A 245 31.53 -4.32 7.24
N LYS A 246 30.42 -3.59 7.44
CA LYS A 246 30.33 -2.27 8.06
C LYS A 246 29.11 -2.20 8.96
N GLY A 247 29.23 -1.54 10.10
CA GLY A 247 28.10 -1.27 10.97
C GLY A 247 27.08 -0.34 10.30
N VAL A 248 25.82 -0.43 10.71
CA VAL A 248 24.72 0.40 10.18
C VAL A 248 25.04 1.89 10.24
N HIS A 249 25.61 2.35 11.35
CA HIS A 249 25.98 3.76 11.53
C HIS A 249 27.03 4.22 10.51
N GLU A 250 28.00 3.37 10.16
CA GLU A 250 29.02 3.71 9.16
C GLU A 250 28.39 3.88 7.77
N ILE A 251 27.50 2.97 7.39
CA ILE A 251 26.78 3.05 6.11
C ILE A 251 25.82 4.25 6.09
N GLU A 252 25.14 4.54 7.19
CA GLU A 252 24.31 5.75 7.35
C GLU A 252 25.13 7.00 7.11
N MET A 253 26.33 7.12 7.68
CA MET A 253 27.20 8.28 7.45
C MET A 253 27.62 8.42 5.99
N GLU A 254 27.90 7.31 5.30
CA GLU A 254 28.23 7.31 3.86
C GLU A 254 27.03 7.72 2.99
N TRP A 255 25.85 7.18 3.29
CA TRP A 255 24.60 7.54 2.64
C TRP A 255 24.27 9.02 2.85
N LEU A 256 24.38 9.54 4.08
CA LEU A 256 24.15 10.96 4.36
C LEU A 256 25.16 11.86 3.62
N ALA A 257 26.42 11.43 3.48
CA ALA A 257 27.40 12.14 2.67
C ALA A 257 27.00 12.13 1.17
N PHE A 258 26.46 11.02 0.67
CA PHE A 258 25.88 10.94 -0.68
C PHE A 258 24.69 11.90 -0.85
N ILE A 259 23.73 11.91 0.08
CA ILE A 259 22.56 12.79 0.02
C ILE A 259 22.96 14.26 0.07
N ASN A 260 23.93 14.65 0.90
CA ASN A 260 24.39 16.03 0.98
C ASN A 260 24.93 16.59 -0.34
N ASN A 261 25.37 15.73 -1.25
CA ASN A 261 25.83 16.12 -2.59
C ASN A 261 24.69 16.19 -3.63
N GLN A 262 23.47 15.82 -3.26
CA GLN A 262 22.30 15.88 -4.14
C GLN A 262 21.71 17.28 -4.20
N LYS A 263 21.00 17.57 -5.30
CA LYS A 263 20.25 18.81 -5.44
C LYS A 263 18.99 18.75 -4.58
N GLY A 264 18.69 19.85 -3.90
CA GLY A 264 17.39 20.03 -3.26
C GLY A 264 16.29 20.32 -4.28
N PHE A 265 15.05 20.36 -3.79
CA PHE A 265 13.88 20.73 -4.58
C PHE A 265 13.98 22.11 -5.22
N THR A 266 13.49 22.23 -6.45
CA THR A 266 13.11 23.52 -7.05
C THR A 266 11.79 24.03 -6.48
N TYR A 267 11.41 25.27 -6.80
CA TYR A 267 10.11 25.81 -6.39
C TYR A 267 8.96 25.09 -7.09
N GLU A 268 9.12 24.80 -8.38
CA GLU A 268 8.12 24.11 -9.20
C GLU A 268 7.85 22.70 -8.64
N GLU A 269 8.90 21.96 -8.32
CA GLU A 269 8.79 20.60 -7.79
C GLU A 269 8.06 20.57 -6.44
N LYS A 270 8.31 21.55 -5.54
CA LYS A 270 7.59 21.66 -4.27
C LYS A 270 6.08 21.79 -4.45
N ASN A 271 5.64 22.49 -5.50
CA ASN A 271 4.21 22.66 -5.78
C ASN A 271 3.55 21.39 -6.31
N LEU A 272 4.32 20.49 -6.94
CA LEU A 272 3.79 19.24 -7.52
C LEU A 272 3.54 18.15 -6.48
N VAL A 273 4.28 18.17 -5.37
CA VAL A 273 4.31 17.05 -4.40
C VAL A 273 3.62 17.36 -3.06
N GLY A 274 2.78 18.40 -3.00
CA GLY A 274 2.11 18.79 -1.75
C GLY A 274 3.09 19.20 -0.63
N PHE A 275 4.30 19.65 -1.00
CA PHE A 275 5.42 19.84 -0.08
C PHE A 275 5.10 20.74 1.12
N TYR A 276 4.32 21.81 0.91
CA TYR A 276 4.07 22.82 1.93
C TYR A 276 3.14 22.33 3.04
N ASP A 277 2.14 21.51 2.69
CA ASP A 277 1.24 20.91 3.66
C ASP A 277 2.01 19.87 4.49
N PHE A 278 2.74 18.98 3.80
CA PHE A 278 3.64 18.02 4.44
C PHE A 278 4.62 18.71 5.41
N ASN A 279 5.31 19.75 4.96
CA ASN A 279 6.29 20.47 5.78
C ASN A 279 5.65 21.13 7.01
N THR A 280 4.45 21.69 6.86
CA THR A 280 3.73 22.33 7.96
C THR A 280 3.45 21.34 9.09
N ILE A 281 3.15 20.09 8.76
CA ILE A 281 2.93 19.02 9.73
C ILE A 281 4.26 18.50 10.28
N MET A 282 5.26 18.24 9.41
CA MET A 282 6.59 17.75 9.81
C MET A 282 7.26 18.61 10.88
N ILE A 283 7.17 19.94 10.77
CA ILE A 283 7.78 20.86 11.74
C ILE A 283 7.15 20.69 13.15
N ARG A 284 5.89 20.26 13.23
CA ARG A 284 5.13 20.08 14.48
C ARG A 284 5.34 18.71 15.13
N LEU A 285 5.89 17.74 14.40
CA LEU A 285 6.19 16.41 14.95
C LEU A 285 7.11 16.53 16.16
N ASP A 286 6.88 15.65 17.14
CA ASP A 286 7.66 15.60 18.38
C ASP A 286 9.17 15.48 18.06
N PRO A 287 10.01 16.39 18.57
CA PRO A 287 11.46 16.36 18.32
C PRO A 287 12.14 15.04 18.71
N SER A 288 11.57 14.24 19.62
CA SER A 288 12.12 12.96 20.04
C SER A 288 12.22 11.92 18.92
N TYR A 289 11.38 12.00 17.88
CA TYR A 289 11.50 11.17 16.69
C TYR A 289 12.86 11.36 15.99
N PHE A 290 13.40 12.58 16.03
CA PHE A 290 14.65 12.97 15.35
C PHE A 290 15.88 12.98 16.27
N ALA A 291 15.70 12.73 17.57
CA ALA A 291 16.80 12.75 18.52
C ALA A 291 17.85 11.67 18.18
N LYS A 292 19.13 12.05 18.19
CA LYS A 292 20.26 11.12 18.07
C LYS A 292 20.43 10.36 19.39
N GLU A 293 20.78 9.08 19.29
CA GLU A 293 21.16 8.25 20.45
C GLU A 293 22.56 8.61 20.98
#